data_AF-A0A804MT39-F1
#
_entry.id   AF-A0A804MT39-F1
#
_cell.length_a   1.000
_cell.length_b   1.000
_cell.length_c   1.000
_cell.angle_alpha   90.00
_cell.angle_beta   90.00
_cell.angle_gamma   90.00
#
_symmetry.space_group_name_H-M   'P 1'
#
loop_
_entity.id
_entity.type
_entity.pdbx_description
1 polymer ?
#
loop_
_entity_poly.entity_id
_entity_poly.type
_entity_poly.pdbx_seq_one_letter_code
_entity_poly.pdbx_strand_id
1 'polypeptide(L)'
;MEAAAAVLPTLVPSGSAVVVLLAYLGYLAAAGAILPGKLVDGALLPDSSRLHYRCNGLLSLLLLLGLSAFGVYMGWMSPTVVADMGLELLSVTFIFSVIVSFALYIAGIKSGHKSSSLRPHVSGSFMQDWWFGVQLNPHFMEVDLKFFFVRAGMMAWLFINLSLFAKSYFAGSANLSVILYQFFCAWYIIDYFVHEEFMTSTWDIIAERLGFMLVFGDLVFIPFTFTIQLPSVPRS
;
A
#
# COMPACT_ATOMS: atom_id res chain seq x y z
N MET A 1 -16.54 28.35 -2.62
CA MET A 1 -15.56 28.83 -1.62
C MET A 1 -15.76 28.18 -0.25
N GLU A 2 -17.00 28.02 0.24
CA GLU A 2 -17.31 27.29 1.49
C GLU A 2 -16.88 25.82 1.51
N ALA A 3 -17.12 25.07 0.43
CA ALA A 3 -16.73 23.65 0.37
C ALA A 3 -15.20 23.45 0.47
N ALA A 4 -14.41 24.33 -0.14
CA ALA A 4 -12.94 24.28 -0.04
C ALA A 4 -12.45 24.60 1.38
N ALA A 5 -13.11 25.53 2.08
CA ALA A 5 -12.81 25.87 3.47
C ALA A 5 -13.16 24.74 4.44
N ALA A 6 -14.18 23.92 4.14
CA ALA A 6 -14.53 22.74 4.94
C ALA A 6 -13.59 21.53 4.71
N VAL A 7 -12.97 21.43 3.53
CA VAL A 7 -12.05 20.33 3.17
C VAL A 7 -10.64 20.55 3.74
N LEU A 8 -10.17 21.79 3.79
CA LEU A 8 -8.82 22.14 4.28
C LEU A 8 -8.46 21.57 5.67
N PRO A 9 -9.34 21.63 6.69
CA PRO A 9 -9.06 21.02 8.00
C PRO A 9 -8.96 19.50 7.94
N THR A 10 -9.75 18.83 7.08
CA THR A 10 -9.76 17.37 6.93
C THR A 10 -8.56 16.83 6.16
N LEU A 11 -7.77 17.71 5.53
CA LEU A 11 -6.50 17.37 4.90
C LEU A 11 -5.34 17.41 5.90
N VAL A 12 -5.51 18.01 7.07
CA VAL A 12 -4.46 18.06 8.08
C VAL A 12 -4.35 16.66 8.73
N PRO A 13 -3.18 16.00 8.66
CA PRO A 13 -3.02 14.67 9.22
C PRO A 13 -3.25 14.67 10.74
N SER A 14 -4.25 13.93 11.20
CA SER A 14 -4.47 13.73 12.64
C SER A 14 -3.49 12.70 13.20
N GLY A 15 -3.21 12.79 14.52
CA GLY A 15 -2.41 11.78 15.21
C GLY A 15 -3.00 10.37 15.08
N SER A 16 -4.33 10.25 15.07
CA SER A 16 -5.04 8.98 14.88
C SER A 16 -4.78 8.38 13.50
N ALA A 17 -4.86 9.18 12.44
CA ALA A 17 -4.59 8.71 11.07
C ALA A 17 -3.13 8.24 10.91
N VAL A 18 -2.18 8.95 11.54
CA VAL A 18 -0.76 8.53 11.58
C VAL A 18 -0.61 7.19 12.30
N VAL A 19 -1.22 7.02 13.46
CA VAL A 19 -1.17 5.76 14.22
C VAL A 19 -1.77 4.62 13.42
N VAL A 20 -2.90 4.83 12.74
CA VAL A 20 -3.53 3.80 11.89
C VAL A 20 -2.63 3.41 10.73
N LEU A 21 -2.04 4.37 10.01
CA LEU A 21 -1.11 4.05 8.92
C LEU A 21 0.12 3.28 9.43
N LEU A 22 0.74 3.74 10.52
CA LEU A 22 1.92 3.08 11.07
C LEU A 22 1.62 1.69 11.64
N ALA A 23 0.48 1.52 12.32
CA ALA A 23 0.04 0.22 12.80
C ALA A 23 -0.24 -0.73 11.64
N TYR A 24 -0.85 -0.23 10.56
CA TYR A 24 -1.10 -1.00 9.34
C TYR A 24 0.19 -1.45 8.65
N LEU A 25 1.12 -0.52 8.40
CA LEU A 25 2.41 -0.85 7.78
C LEU A 25 3.26 -1.74 8.70
N GLY A 26 3.22 -1.50 10.01
CA GLY A 26 3.88 -2.34 11.01
C GLY A 26 3.32 -3.76 11.05
N TYR A 27 2.00 -3.92 10.97
CA TYR A 27 1.34 -5.22 10.82
C TYR A 27 1.84 -5.93 9.57
N LEU A 28 1.85 -5.27 8.41
CA LEU A 28 2.29 -5.88 7.16
C LEU A 28 3.75 -6.33 7.22
N ALA A 29 4.61 -5.53 7.85
CA ALA A 29 6.02 -5.87 8.02
C ALA A 29 6.18 -7.10 8.94
N ALA A 30 5.48 -7.11 10.07
CA ALA A 30 5.50 -8.22 11.01
C ALA A 30 4.90 -9.50 10.41
N ALA A 31 3.71 -9.41 9.81
CA ALA A 31 3.03 -10.53 9.15
C ALA A 31 3.87 -11.07 7.98
N GLY A 32 4.47 -10.20 7.17
CA GLY A 32 5.36 -10.57 6.08
C GLY A 32 6.60 -11.33 6.56
N ALA A 33 7.18 -10.92 7.69
CA ALA A 33 8.38 -11.53 8.26
C ALA A 33 8.11 -12.82 9.07
N ILE A 34 6.95 -12.92 9.74
CA ILE A 34 6.65 -14.00 10.70
C ILE A 34 5.83 -15.12 10.06
N LEU A 35 4.85 -14.80 9.21
CA LEU A 35 3.92 -15.80 8.71
C LEU A 35 4.61 -16.76 7.73
N PRO A 36 4.25 -18.06 7.77
CA PRO A 36 4.76 -19.02 6.79
C PRO A 36 4.24 -18.64 5.40
N GLY A 37 5.10 -18.83 4.40
CA GLY A 37 4.78 -18.55 3.01
C GLY A 37 5.69 -19.31 2.08
N LYS A 38 5.25 -19.50 0.84
CA LYS A 38 6.07 -20.08 -0.21
C LYS A 38 7.22 -19.12 -0.50
N LEU A 39 8.45 -19.61 -0.50
CA LEU A 39 9.60 -18.83 -0.95
C LEU A 39 9.69 -18.97 -2.47
N VAL A 40 9.66 -17.84 -3.17
CA VAL A 40 9.66 -17.77 -4.63
C VAL A 40 10.92 -17.07 -5.09
N ASP A 41 11.60 -17.67 -6.06
CA ASP A 41 12.80 -17.10 -6.66
C ASP A 41 12.43 -15.99 -7.65
N GLY A 42 13.01 -14.82 -7.43
CA GLY A 42 12.88 -13.69 -8.34
C GLY A 42 13.65 -13.86 -9.66
N ALA A 43 13.55 -12.83 -10.50
CA ALA A 43 14.32 -12.73 -11.72
C ALA A 43 15.83 -12.77 -11.46
N LEU A 44 16.58 -13.30 -12.43
CA LEU A 44 18.03 -13.33 -12.39
C LEU A 44 18.57 -11.91 -12.63
N LEU A 45 19.37 -11.42 -11.70
CA LEU A 45 20.01 -10.10 -11.81
C LEU A 45 21.27 -10.18 -12.70
N PRO A 46 21.76 -9.03 -13.22
CA PRO A 46 22.99 -8.98 -14.04
C PRO A 46 24.25 -9.57 -13.40
N ASP A 47 24.29 -9.70 -12.07
CA ASP A 47 25.38 -10.33 -11.30
C ASP A 47 25.14 -11.83 -11.07
N SER A 48 24.18 -12.43 -11.78
CA SER A 48 23.72 -13.82 -11.63
C SER A 48 23.10 -14.16 -10.26
N SER A 49 22.90 -13.17 -9.39
CA SER A 49 22.19 -13.35 -8.12
C SER A 49 20.67 -13.35 -8.31
N ARG A 50 19.93 -13.83 -7.31
CA ARG A 50 18.47 -13.81 -7.25
C ARG A 50 18.01 -13.27 -5.91
N LEU A 51 16.89 -12.55 -5.92
CA LEU A 51 16.16 -12.16 -4.73
C LEU A 51 15.13 -13.25 -4.42
N HIS A 52 14.87 -13.50 -3.14
CA HIS A 52 13.89 -14.48 -2.70
C HIS A 52 12.73 -13.77 -2.03
N TYR A 53 11.51 -14.05 -2.48
CA TYR A 53 10.30 -13.41 -2.00
C TYR A 53 9.48 -14.40 -1.19
N ARG A 54 9.06 -13.99 0.01
CA ARG A 54 8.13 -14.78 0.82
C ARG A 54 6.69 -14.41 0.47
N CYS A 55 6.04 -15.28 -0.29
CA CYS A 55 4.64 -15.14 -0.69
C CYS A 55 3.72 -15.67 0.41
N ASN A 56 3.37 -14.79 1.35
CA ASN A 56 2.42 -15.01 2.44
C ASN A 56 1.31 -13.93 2.45
N GLY A 57 1.13 -13.19 1.35
CA GLY A 57 0.17 -12.09 1.26
C GLY A 57 -1.26 -12.53 1.54
N LEU A 58 -1.71 -13.66 0.98
CA LEU A 58 -3.06 -14.18 1.23
C LEU A 58 -3.31 -14.50 2.70
N LEU A 59 -2.37 -15.18 3.37
CA LEU A 59 -2.49 -15.50 4.78
C LEU A 59 -2.47 -14.24 5.65
N SER A 60 -1.61 -13.28 5.32
CA SER A 60 -1.56 -11.97 5.97
C SER A 60 -2.87 -11.19 5.79
N LEU A 61 -3.48 -11.23 4.60
CA LEU A 61 -4.76 -10.60 4.33
C LEU A 61 -5.89 -11.23 5.16
N LEU A 62 -6.00 -12.56 5.14
CA LEU A 62 -7.04 -13.29 5.87
C LEU A 62 -6.93 -13.08 7.37
N LEU A 63 -5.70 -13.06 7.91
CA LEU A 63 -5.46 -12.76 9.31
C LEU A 63 -5.88 -11.32 9.65
N LEU A 64 -5.55 -10.34 8.81
CA LEU A 64 -5.94 -8.95 9.05
C LEU A 64 -7.46 -8.75 8.98
N LEU A 65 -8.13 -9.42 8.04
CA LEU A 65 -9.58 -9.44 7.93
C LEU A 65 -10.20 -10.06 9.19
N GLY A 66 -9.68 -11.20 9.66
CA GLY A 66 -10.13 -11.86 10.88
C GLY A 66 -9.95 -10.99 12.13
N LEU A 67 -8.77 -10.38 12.29
CA LEU A 67 -8.48 -9.46 13.40
C LEU A 67 -9.37 -8.23 13.37
N SER A 68 -9.59 -7.64 12.19
CA SER A 68 -10.46 -6.46 12.03
C SER A 68 -11.92 -6.81 12.31
N ALA A 69 -12.41 -7.95 11.79
CA ALA A 69 -13.77 -8.43 12.05
C ALA A 69 -13.99 -8.73 13.55
N PHE A 70 -13.00 -9.34 14.20
CA PHE A 70 -13.02 -9.57 15.65
C PHE A 70 -13.02 -8.26 16.44
N GLY A 71 -12.20 -7.28 16.05
CA GLY A 71 -12.18 -5.95 16.66
C GLY A 71 -13.51 -5.21 16.52
N VAL A 72 -14.17 -5.34 15.37
CA VAL A 72 -15.53 -4.80 15.15
C VAL A 72 -16.56 -5.53 16.02
N TYR A 73 -16.51 -6.86 16.07
CA TYR A 73 -17.42 -7.67 16.89
C TYR A 73 -17.30 -7.35 18.39
N MET A 74 -16.08 -7.13 18.88
CA MET A 74 -15.80 -6.74 20.27
C MET A 74 -16.07 -5.25 20.55
N GLY A 75 -16.42 -4.45 19.53
CA GLY A 75 -16.67 -3.02 19.66
C GLY A 75 -15.42 -2.17 19.88
N TRP A 76 -14.22 -2.71 19.61
CA TRP A 76 -12.95 -1.97 19.74
C TRP A 76 -12.73 -0.96 18.61
N MET A 77 -13.33 -1.21 17.44
CA MET A 77 -13.23 -0.33 16.28
C MET A 77 -14.56 -0.29 15.52
N SER A 78 -14.87 0.87 14.94
CA SER A 78 -15.97 0.98 13.98
C SER A 78 -15.56 0.36 12.64
N PRO A 79 -16.44 -0.38 11.94
CA PRO A 79 -16.17 -0.82 10.57
C PRO A 79 -16.03 0.37 9.60
N THR A 80 -16.51 1.56 9.95
CA THR A 80 -16.39 2.79 9.13
C THR A 80 -15.11 3.59 9.40
N VAL A 81 -14.25 3.14 10.32
CA VAL A 81 -13.09 3.93 10.81
C VAL A 81 -12.18 4.44 9.69
N VAL A 82 -11.91 3.60 8.68
CA VAL A 82 -11.04 3.96 7.54
C VAL A 82 -11.74 4.98 6.64
N ALA A 83 -13.02 4.77 6.32
CA ALA A 83 -13.81 5.70 5.54
C ALA A 83 -14.00 7.05 6.25
N ASP A 84 -14.09 7.04 7.58
CA ASP A 84 -14.25 8.25 8.38
C ASP A 84 -12.95 9.06 8.45
N MET A 85 -11.78 8.43 8.37
CA MET A 85 -10.49 9.13 8.29
C MET A 85 -9.96 9.26 6.85
N GLY A 86 -10.77 9.00 5.81
CA GLY A 86 -10.28 8.82 4.44
C GLY A 86 -9.38 9.94 3.91
N LEU A 87 -9.77 11.20 4.07
CA LEU A 87 -8.97 12.36 3.62
C LEU A 87 -7.70 12.56 4.47
N GLU A 88 -7.79 12.31 5.77
CA GLU A 88 -6.63 12.39 6.66
C GLU A 88 -5.62 11.28 6.33
N LEU A 89 -6.09 10.05 6.10
CA LEU A 89 -5.27 8.93 5.66
C LEU A 89 -4.65 9.18 4.28
N LEU A 90 -5.38 9.79 3.34
CA LEU A 90 -4.83 10.21 2.06
C LEU A 90 -3.66 11.18 2.25
N SER A 91 -3.85 12.24 3.04
CA SER A 91 -2.81 13.21 3.33
C SER A 91 -1.60 12.60 4.05
N VAL A 92 -1.82 11.80 5.11
CA VAL A 92 -0.74 11.14 5.84
C VAL A 92 0.04 10.23 4.91
N THR A 93 -0.65 9.42 4.10
CA THR A 93 0.00 8.45 3.20
C THR A 93 0.78 9.17 2.10
N PHE A 94 0.26 10.28 1.57
CA PHE A 94 1.00 11.13 0.64
C PHE A 94 2.29 11.68 1.26
N ILE A 95 2.20 12.27 2.45
CA ILE A 95 3.38 12.79 3.18
C ILE A 95 4.38 11.66 3.44
N PHE A 96 3.90 10.48 3.84
CA PHE A 96 4.72 9.30 4.05
C PHE A 96 5.45 8.88 2.75
N SER A 97 4.75 8.81 1.61
CA SER A 97 5.37 8.48 0.30
C SER A 97 6.44 9.48 -0.12
N VAL A 98 6.24 10.77 0.17
CA VAL A 98 7.26 11.80 -0.06
C VAL A 98 8.48 11.55 0.85
N ILE A 99 8.28 11.38 2.16
CA ILE A 99 9.38 11.16 3.11
C ILE A 99 10.18 9.89 2.77
N VAL A 100 9.48 8.79 2.49
CA VAL A 100 10.13 7.51 2.15
C VAL A 100 10.89 7.61 0.84
N SER A 101 10.35 8.25 -0.20
CA SER A 101 11.07 8.41 -1.47
C SER A 101 12.33 9.26 -1.34
N PHE A 102 12.31 10.30 -0.50
CA PHE A 102 13.54 11.03 -0.13
C PHE A 102 14.53 10.16 0.63
N ALA A 103 14.07 9.35 1.59
CA ALA A 103 14.93 8.43 2.32
C ALA A 103 15.57 7.38 1.39
N LEU A 104 14.80 6.86 0.43
CA LEU A 104 15.28 5.94 -0.60
C LEU A 104 16.31 6.58 -1.53
N TYR A 105 16.09 7.84 -1.93
CA TYR A 105 17.07 8.59 -2.71
C TYR A 105 18.38 8.75 -1.94
N ILE A 106 18.32 9.19 -0.68
CA ILE A 106 19.50 9.38 0.19
C ILE A 106 20.21 8.04 0.45
N ALA A 107 19.46 6.97 0.70
CA ALA A 107 20.01 5.63 0.89
C ALA A 107 20.67 5.12 -0.38
N GLY A 108 20.07 5.37 -1.54
CA GLY A 108 20.60 5.00 -2.85
C GLY A 108 21.92 5.68 -3.15
N ILE A 109 22.02 7.01 -3.01
CA ILE A 109 23.29 7.74 -3.27
C ILE A 109 24.40 7.36 -2.28
N LYS A 110 24.05 6.94 -1.07
CA LYS A 110 25.02 6.48 -0.06
C LYS A 110 25.36 4.99 -0.19
N SER A 111 24.62 4.25 -1.01
CA SER A 111 24.83 2.81 -1.18
C SER A 111 26.09 2.54 -1.99
N GLY A 112 26.95 1.66 -1.46
CA GLY A 112 28.06 1.10 -2.22
C GLY A 112 27.59 0.05 -3.24
N HIS A 113 28.52 -0.42 -4.07
CA HIS A 113 28.32 -1.51 -5.04
C HIS A 113 28.20 -2.89 -4.34
N LYS A 114 27.20 -3.07 -3.46
CA LYS A 114 27.04 -4.29 -2.65
C LYS A 114 26.37 -5.43 -3.41
N SER A 115 25.47 -5.14 -4.35
CA SER A 115 24.78 -6.10 -5.23
C SER A 115 24.21 -5.34 -6.43
N SER A 116 23.91 -6.04 -7.53
CA SER A 116 23.23 -5.46 -8.70
C SER A 116 21.89 -4.81 -8.36
N SER A 117 21.15 -5.33 -7.37
CA SER A 117 19.88 -4.73 -6.89
C SER A 117 20.06 -3.36 -6.22
N LEU A 118 21.17 -3.19 -5.50
CA LEU A 118 21.49 -2.00 -4.71
C LEU A 118 22.46 -1.05 -5.40
N ARG A 119 22.92 -1.41 -6.61
CA ARG A 119 23.85 -0.61 -7.40
C ARG A 119 23.17 0.73 -7.73
N PRO A 120 23.74 1.87 -7.28
CA PRO A 120 23.14 3.15 -7.56
C PRO A 120 23.24 3.48 -9.04
N HIS A 121 22.12 3.90 -9.63
CA HIS A 121 22.06 4.48 -10.96
C HIS A 121 21.61 5.94 -10.82
N VAL A 122 22.52 6.86 -11.10
CA VAL A 122 22.32 8.30 -10.93
C VAL A 122 22.43 8.95 -12.30
N SER A 123 21.37 9.62 -12.77
CA SER A 123 21.33 10.28 -14.08
C SER A 123 22.05 11.64 -14.07
N GLY A 124 22.27 12.20 -12.88
CA GLY A 124 22.85 13.54 -12.68
C GLY A 124 21.81 14.63 -12.47
N SER A 125 20.50 14.30 -12.54
CA SER A 125 19.40 15.20 -12.21
C SER A 125 18.64 14.71 -10.99
N PHE A 126 18.67 15.50 -9.90
CA PHE A 126 17.98 15.19 -8.65
C PHE A 126 16.50 14.83 -8.86
N MET A 127 15.77 15.65 -9.65
CA MET A 127 14.34 15.43 -9.90
C MET A 127 14.06 14.08 -10.56
N GLN A 128 14.90 13.69 -11.53
CA GLN A 128 14.74 12.43 -12.25
C GLN A 128 15.08 11.24 -11.35
N ASP A 129 16.17 11.33 -10.60
CA ASP A 129 16.65 10.27 -9.72
C ASP A 129 15.73 10.05 -8.51
N TRP A 130 15.12 11.11 -7.98
CA TRP A 130 14.10 11.00 -6.93
C TRP A 130 12.78 10.42 -7.47
N TRP A 131 12.36 10.85 -8.67
CA TRP A 131 11.11 10.39 -9.29
C TRP A 131 11.16 8.92 -9.67
N PHE A 132 12.16 8.51 -10.44
CA PHE A 132 12.31 7.14 -10.96
C PHE A 132 13.11 6.23 -10.03
N GLY A 133 13.80 6.77 -9.02
CA GLY A 133 14.57 5.98 -8.07
C GLY A 133 16.01 5.70 -8.53
N VAL A 134 16.88 5.53 -7.54
CA VAL A 134 18.33 5.30 -7.72
C VAL A 134 18.69 3.81 -7.65
N GLN A 135 17.95 3.03 -6.85
CA GLN A 135 18.20 1.60 -6.64
C GLN A 135 17.10 0.76 -7.30
N LEU A 136 17.49 -0.40 -7.82
CA LEU A 136 16.54 -1.33 -8.43
C LEU A 136 15.62 -1.89 -7.35
N ASN A 137 16.14 -2.65 -6.39
CA ASN A 137 15.35 -3.32 -5.36
C ASN A 137 15.99 -3.05 -3.98
N PRO A 138 15.64 -1.93 -3.32
CA PRO A 138 16.12 -1.67 -1.96
C PRO A 138 15.42 -2.60 -0.97
N HIS A 139 16.21 -3.22 -0.10
CA HIS A 139 15.71 -4.16 0.91
C HIS A 139 15.92 -3.59 2.31
N PHE A 140 14.94 -3.81 3.19
CA PHE A 140 15.04 -3.48 4.61
C PHE A 140 14.71 -4.74 5.43
N MET A 141 15.67 -5.19 6.26
CA MET A 141 15.52 -6.39 7.09
C MET A 141 15.05 -7.62 6.29
N GLU A 142 15.68 -7.88 5.14
CA GLU A 142 15.37 -8.97 4.19
C GLU A 142 14.02 -8.84 3.44
N VAL A 143 13.25 -7.79 3.70
CA VAL A 143 12.02 -7.50 2.95
C VAL A 143 12.34 -6.58 1.78
N ASP A 144 11.98 -7.00 0.57
CA ASP A 144 12.01 -6.14 -0.62
C ASP A 144 10.92 -5.05 -0.50
N LEU A 145 11.34 -3.79 -0.61
CA LEU A 145 10.43 -2.67 -0.38
C LEU A 145 9.40 -2.49 -1.48
N LYS A 146 9.68 -2.87 -2.74
CA LYS A 146 8.68 -2.78 -3.81
C LYS A 146 7.57 -3.77 -3.57
N PHE A 147 7.95 -5.02 -3.33
CA PHE A 147 7.02 -6.09 -3.04
C PHE A 147 6.19 -5.80 -1.78
N PHE A 148 6.79 -5.14 -0.79
CA PHE A 148 6.08 -4.64 0.39
C PHE A 148 5.06 -3.54 0.05
N PHE A 149 5.44 -2.52 -0.73
CA PHE A 149 4.53 -1.40 -1.03
C PHE A 149 3.36 -1.82 -1.91
N VAL A 150 3.56 -2.65 -2.95
CA VAL A 150 2.45 -3.15 -3.77
C VAL A 150 1.46 -3.97 -2.93
N ARG A 151 1.96 -4.81 -2.01
CA ARG A 151 1.15 -5.57 -1.06
C ARG A 151 0.34 -4.63 -0.15
N ALA A 152 0.99 -3.58 0.35
CA ALA A 152 0.33 -2.56 1.16
C ALA A 152 -0.76 -1.80 0.38
N GLY A 153 -0.48 -1.40 -0.85
CA GLY A 153 -1.47 -0.75 -1.71
C GLY A 153 -2.72 -1.61 -1.95
N MET A 154 -2.50 -2.86 -2.35
CA MET A 154 -3.58 -3.81 -2.66
C MET A 154 -4.44 -4.17 -1.44
N MET A 155 -3.81 -4.40 -0.27
CA MET A 155 -4.58 -4.64 0.95
C MET A 155 -5.32 -3.37 1.40
N ALA A 156 -4.68 -2.20 1.38
CA ALA A 156 -5.30 -0.95 1.76
C ALA A 156 -6.55 -0.64 0.90
N TRP A 157 -6.46 -0.91 -0.41
CA TRP A 157 -7.60 -0.79 -1.32
C TRP A 157 -8.81 -1.60 -0.84
N LEU A 158 -8.60 -2.86 -0.43
CA LEU A 158 -9.69 -3.70 0.09
C LEU A 158 -10.29 -3.10 1.37
N PHE A 159 -9.47 -2.67 2.33
CA PHE A 159 -9.95 -2.15 3.61
C PHE A 159 -10.69 -0.82 3.48
N ILE A 160 -10.24 0.07 2.58
CA ILE A 160 -10.97 1.31 2.27
C ILE A 160 -12.32 0.96 1.67
N ASN A 161 -12.36 0.04 0.70
CA ASN A 161 -13.61 -0.42 0.08
C ASN A 161 -14.59 -1.04 1.09
N LEU A 162 -14.12 -1.94 1.96
CA LEU A 162 -14.96 -2.53 3.01
C LEU A 162 -15.53 -1.47 3.97
N SER A 163 -14.72 -0.47 4.33
CA SER A 163 -15.15 0.59 5.22
C SER A 163 -16.15 1.55 4.58
N LEU A 164 -15.95 1.91 3.31
CA LEU A 164 -16.89 2.69 2.51
C LEU A 164 -18.20 1.93 2.28
N PHE A 165 -18.12 0.61 2.03
CA PHE A 165 -19.29 -0.25 1.91
C PHE A 165 -20.09 -0.28 3.23
N ALA A 166 -19.43 -0.46 4.37
CA ALA A 166 -20.09 -0.42 5.68
C ALA A 166 -20.81 0.93 5.89
N LYS A 167 -20.18 2.04 5.51
CA LYS A 167 -20.78 3.37 5.59
C LYS A 167 -22.02 3.51 4.71
N SER A 168 -21.95 3.04 3.47
CA SER A 168 -23.10 3.02 2.55
C SER A 168 -24.23 2.10 3.03
N TYR A 169 -23.88 0.98 3.63
CA TYR A 169 -24.83 0.03 4.21
C TYR A 169 -25.60 0.66 5.38
N PHE A 170 -24.91 1.28 6.34
CA PHE A 170 -25.57 1.96 7.46
C PHE A 170 -26.37 3.19 7.05
N ALA A 171 -25.97 3.88 5.99
CA ALA A 171 -26.72 4.99 5.43
C ALA A 171 -27.95 4.55 4.60
N GLY A 172 -28.15 3.24 4.37
CA GLY A 172 -29.22 2.72 3.53
C GLY A 172 -29.04 3.02 2.04
N SER A 173 -27.84 3.42 1.60
CA SER A 173 -27.52 3.78 0.22
C SER A 173 -26.84 2.67 -0.58
N ALA A 174 -26.70 1.46 0.00
CA ALA A 174 -26.07 0.31 -0.65
C ALA A 174 -26.98 -0.28 -1.74
N ASN A 175 -26.86 0.24 -2.97
CA ASN A 175 -27.57 -0.28 -4.14
C ASN A 175 -26.83 -1.48 -4.78
N LEU A 176 -27.47 -2.13 -5.76
CA LEU A 176 -26.89 -3.27 -6.48
C LEU A 176 -25.53 -2.94 -7.12
N SER A 177 -25.37 -1.73 -7.67
CA SER A 177 -24.11 -1.31 -8.29
C SER A 177 -22.96 -1.25 -7.28
N VAL A 178 -23.20 -0.73 -6.07
CA VAL A 178 -22.22 -0.70 -4.97
C VAL A 178 -21.84 -2.11 -4.55
N ILE A 179 -22.81 -3.02 -4.42
CA ILE A 179 -22.55 -4.42 -4.04
C ILE A 179 -21.73 -5.14 -5.11
N LEU A 180 -22.11 -5.00 -6.39
CA LEU A 180 -21.38 -5.62 -7.49
C LEU A 180 -19.95 -5.10 -7.61
N TYR A 181 -19.77 -3.77 -7.50
CA TYR A 181 -18.45 -3.16 -7.50
C TYR A 181 -17.59 -3.71 -6.34
N GLN A 182 -18.14 -3.78 -5.12
CA GLN A 182 -17.44 -4.33 -3.97
C GLN A 182 -17.04 -5.79 -4.17
N PHE A 183 -17.93 -6.60 -4.76
CA PHE A 183 -17.66 -8.00 -5.06
C PHE A 183 -16.52 -8.16 -6.07
N PHE A 184 -16.57 -7.46 -7.21
CA PHE A 184 -15.53 -7.56 -8.24
C PHE A 184 -14.18 -7.03 -7.76
N CYS A 185 -14.15 -5.94 -6.99
CA CYS A 185 -12.91 -5.45 -6.40
C CYS A 185 -12.32 -6.44 -5.39
N ALA A 186 -13.14 -6.99 -4.48
CA ALA A 186 -12.68 -8.00 -3.54
C ALA A 186 -12.17 -9.26 -4.26
N TRP A 187 -12.89 -9.71 -5.29
CA TRP A 187 -12.48 -10.85 -6.12
C TRP A 187 -11.12 -10.60 -6.77
N TYR A 188 -10.93 -9.43 -7.39
CA TYR A 188 -9.67 -9.06 -8.03
C TYR A 188 -8.50 -9.05 -7.04
N ILE A 189 -8.69 -8.48 -5.85
CA ILE A 189 -7.64 -8.42 -4.82
C ILE A 189 -7.33 -9.82 -4.26
N ILE A 190 -8.33 -10.67 -4.08
CA ILE A 190 -8.12 -12.05 -3.65
C ILE A 190 -7.35 -12.83 -4.72
N ASP A 191 -7.73 -12.71 -6.00
CA ASP A 191 -7.03 -13.34 -7.11
C ASP A 191 -5.55 -12.90 -7.18
N TYR A 192 -5.29 -11.61 -7.00
CA TYR A 192 -3.94 -11.07 -6.85
C TYR A 192 -3.15 -11.77 -5.74
N PHE A 193 -3.75 -11.97 -4.55
CA PHE A 193 -3.05 -12.61 -3.43
C PHE A 193 -2.91 -14.12 -3.56
N VAL A 194 -3.82 -14.79 -4.26
CA VAL A 194 -3.69 -16.21 -4.63
C VAL A 194 -2.51 -16.40 -5.59
N HIS A 195 -2.34 -15.46 -6.52
CA HIS A 195 -1.32 -15.49 -7.56
C HIS A 195 -0.14 -14.54 -7.29
N GLU A 196 0.10 -14.23 -6.00
CA GLU A 196 1.10 -13.25 -5.57
C GLU A 196 2.51 -13.55 -6.11
N GLU A 197 2.82 -14.82 -6.35
CA GLU A 197 4.10 -15.26 -6.91
C GLU A 197 4.40 -14.68 -8.30
N PHE A 198 3.38 -14.47 -9.14
CA PHE A 198 3.59 -13.89 -10.47
C PHE A 198 4.00 -12.42 -10.40
N MET A 199 3.67 -11.72 -9.31
CA MET A 199 4.06 -10.33 -9.11
C MET A 199 5.58 -10.16 -9.01
N THR A 200 6.31 -11.20 -8.61
CA THR A 200 7.78 -11.17 -8.54
C THR A 200 8.45 -11.09 -9.93
N SER A 201 7.69 -11.31 -11.00
CA SER A 201 8.15 -11.30 -12.39
C SER A 201 7.66 -10.10 -13.21
N THR A 202 6.93 -9.17 -12.59
CA THR A 202 6.41 -7.98 -13.29
C THR A 202 7.51 -6.96 -13.55
N TRP A 203 7.25 -6.09 -14.54
CA TRP A 203 8.18 -5.05 -14.98
C TRP A 203 8.63 -4.14 -13.82
N ASP A 204 7.70 -3.76 -12.94
CA ASP A 204 7.95 -2.91 -11.78
C ASP A 204 9.01 -3.52 -10.84
N ILE A 205 8.99 -4.84 -10.66
CA ILE A 205 9.95 -5.56 -9.81
C ILE A 205 11.30 -5.76 -10.52
N ILE A 206 11.28 -6.15 -11.80
CA ILE A 206 12.49 -6.61 -12.50
C ILE A 206 13.30 -5.49 -13.16
N ALA A 207 12.65 -4.40 -13.58
CA ALA A 207 13.25 -3.40 -14.47
C ALA A 207 13.17 -1.97 -13.93
N GLU A 208 12.07 -1.59 -13.28
CA GLU A 208 11.92 -0.23 -12.76
C GLU A 208 12.71 -0.03 -11.47
N ARG A 209 13.14 1.19 -11.17
CA ARG A 209 13.82 1.51 -9.90
C ARG A 209 12.80 2.04 -8.90
N LEU A 210 13.04 1.82 -7.61
CA LEU A 210 12.11 2.28 -6.58
C LEU A 210 12.34 3.77 -6.26
N GLY A 211 11.49 4.62 -6.84
CA GLY A 211 11.44 6.07 -6.60
C GLY A 211 10.08 6.54 -6.12
N PHE A 212 9.88 7.86 -6.10
CA PHE A 212 8.60 8.46 -5.71
C PHE A 212 7.43 7.95 -6.55
N MET A 213 7.62 7.76 -7.87
CA MET A 213 6.55 7.30 -8.77
C MET A 213 5.93 5.98 -8.31
N LEU A 214 6.76 4.97 -8.00
CA LEU A 214 6.27 3.67 -7.56
C LEU A 214 5.71 3.74 -6.13
N VAL A 215 6.38 4.41 -5.19
CA VAL A 215 5.89 4.52 -3.80
C VAL A 215 4.55 5.26 -3.73
N PHE A 216 4.38 6.33 -4.53
CA PHE A 216 3.10 7.04 -4.65
C PHE A 216 2.06 6.19 -5.37
N GLY A 217 2.45 5.53 -6.46
CA GLY A 217 1.58 4.62 -7.21
C GLY A 217 0.96 3.55 -6.31
N ASP A 218 1.80 2.86 -5.56
CA ASP A 218 1.39 1.76 -4.69
C ASP A 218 0.57 2.24 -3.50
N LEU A 219 1.07 3.23 -2.74
CA LEU A 219 0.45 3.60 -1.45
C LEU A 219 -0.68 4.62 -1.56
N VAL A 220 -0.70 5.44 -2.60
CA VAL A 220 -1.66 6.53 -2.73
C VAL A 220 -2.58 6.32 -3.92
N PHE A 221 -2.01 6.11 -5.11
CA PHE A 221 -2.81 6.05 -6.33
C PHE A 221 -3.77 4.85 -6.31
N ILE A 222 -3.26 3.63 -6.13
CA ILE A 222 -4.10 2.41 -6.11
C ILE A 222 -5.22 2.53 -5.05
N PRO A 223 -4.93 2.68 -3.76
CA PRO A 223 -5.97 2.58 -2.73
C PRO A 223 -6.98 3.72 -2.73
N PHE A 224 -6.61 4.94 -3.14
CA PHE A 224 -7.53 6.09 -3.05
C PHE A 224 -8.20 6.45 -4.37
N THR A 225 -7.59 6.16 -5.53
CA THR A 225 -8.25 6.42 -6.82
C THR A 225 -9.19 5.30 -7.23
N PHE A 226 -8.83 4.05 -6.90
CA PHE A 226 -9.65 2.92 -7.30
C PHE A 226 -10.90 2.77 -6.43
N THR A 227 -11.09 3.61 -5.40
CA THR A 227 -12.27 3.62 -4.51
C THR A 227 -13.23 4.77 -4.79
N ILE A 228 -12.93 5.64 -5.76
CA ILE A 228 -13.74 6.84 -6.08
C ILE A 228 -15.16 6.47 -6.55
N GLN A 229 -15.34 5.26 -7.09
CA GLN A 229 -16.61 4.75 -7.61
C GLN A 229 -17.66 4.54 -6.51
N LEU A 230 -17.25 4.51 -5.23
CA LEU A 230 -18.19 4.42 -4.12
C LEU A 230 -18.76 5.80 -3.77
N PRO A 231 -20.10 5.94 -3.68
CA PRO A 231 -20.70 7.21 -3.33
C PRO A 231 -20.17 7.73 -1.98
N SER A 232 -19.68 8.97 -1.96
CA SER A 232 -19.36 9.64 -0.71
C SER A 232 -20.66 9.92 0.04
N VAL A 233 -20.96 9.12 1.07
CA VAL A 233 -22.09 9.40 1.96
C VAL A 233 -21.76 10.67 2.75
N PRO A 234 -22.59 11.74 2.65
CA PRO A 234 -22.40 12.95 3.46
C PRO A 234 -22.38 12.59 4.95
N ARG A 235 -21.47 13.18 5.73
CA ARG A 235 -21.57 13.09 7.19
C ARG A 235 -22.83 13.85 7.62
N SER A 236 -23.72 13.17 8.35
CA SER A 236 -24.87 13.78 9.04
C SER A 236 -24.41 14.65 10.20
#